data_AF-A0AA42IRZ1-F1
#
_entry.id   AF-A0AA42IRZ1-F1
#
_cell.length_a   1.000
_cell.length_b   1.000
_cell.length_c   1.000
_cell.angle_alpha   90.00
_cell.angle_beta   90.00
_cell.angle_gamma   90.00
#
_symmetry.space_group_name_H-M   'P 1'
#
loop_
_entity.id
_entity.type
_entity.pdbx_description
1 polymer ?
#
loop_
_entity_poly.entity_id
_entity_poly.type
_entity_poly.pdbx_seq_one_letter_code
_entity_poly.pdbx_strand_id
1 'polypeptide(L)'
;MNFALVFRIGSAHADLAANALRKMKYQLRQAEGENDLIALIDGLAKVAAVTRSKDLGDEVRVLSRVTRRRKGVCLSSDGEIRIAMIAAASRKDLMEWVDFLGAWITEIAFEARTADEARVLLLHLRRIIGLQPELIVTCSKAEAALLSIIAS
;
A
#
# COMPACT_ATOMS: atom_id res chain seq x y z
N MET A 1 -10.45 -8.07 17.81
CA MET A 1 -10.04 -7.48 19.11
C MET A 1 -8.76 -6.68 18.86
N ASN A 2 -8.78 -5.36 19.05
CA ASN A 2 -7.66 -4.46 18.71
C ASN A 2 -6.85 -4.16 19.98
N PHE A 3 -5.74 -4.88 20.19
CA PHE A 3 -4.85 -4.71 21.35
C PHE A 3 -3.91 -3.50 21.24
N ALA A 4 -3.94 -2.75 20.13
CA ALA A 4 -3.06 -1.62 19.90
C ALA A 4 -3.30 -0.43 20.85
N LEU A 5 -4.45 -0.40 21.53
CA LEU A 5 -4.73 0.58 22.60
C LEU A 5 -4.18 0.14 23.96
N VAL A 6 -3.90 -1.15 24.15
CA VAL A 6 -3.42 -1.73 25.42
C VAL A 6 -1.88 -1.65 25.49
N PHE A 7 -1.20 -1.91 24.38
CA PHE A 7 0.23 -1.69 24.23
C PHE A 7 0.46 -0.56 23.24
N ARG A 8 0.71 0.66 23.75
CA ARG A 8 1.12 1.80 22.91
C ARG A 8 2.47 1.47 22.29
N ILE A 9 2.47 0.96 21.05
CA ILE A 9 3.66 1.01 20.21
C ILE A 9 3.97 2.50 20.04
N GLY A 10 4.98 2.99 20.75
CA GLY A 10 5.40 4.39 20.66
C GLY A 10 6.00 4.69 19.29
N SER A 11 5.98 5.97 18.88
CA SER A 11 6.60 6.43 17.62
C SER A 11 8.05 5.96 17.47
N ALA A 12 8.80 5.85 18.56
CA ALA A 12 10.17 5.34 18.56
C ALA A 12 10.32 3.93 17.92
N HIS A 13 9.35 3.04 18.09
CA HIS A 13 9.38 1.72 17.47
C HIS A 13 9.10 1.79 15.96
N ALA A 14 8.22 2.71 15.55
CA ALA A 14 7.97 2.95 14.13
C ALA A 14 9.19 3.55 13.44
N ASP A 15 9.91 4.45 14.12
CA ASP A 15 11.15 5.05 13.62
C ASP A 15 12.26 4.00 13.52
N LEU A 16 12.37 3.09 14.49
CA LEU A 16 13.31 1.96 14.43
C LEU A 16 12.99 1.04 13.24
N ALA A 17 11.71 0.71 13.03
CA ALA A 17 11.28 -0.11 11.90
C ALA A 17 11.58 0.57 10.56
N ALA A 18 11.27 1.86 10.41
CA ALA A 18 11.57 2.62 9.20
C ALA A 18 13.07 2.64 8.91
N ASN A 19 13.89 2.93 9.93
CA ASN A 19 15.34 2.92 9.80
C ASN A 19 15.89 1.52 9.47
N ALA A 20 15.32 0.45 10.01
CA ALA A 20 15.73 -0.92 9.71
C ALA A 20 15.44 -1.28 8.24
N LEU A 21 14.25 -0.91 7.72
CA LEU A 21 13.89 -1.12 6.32
C LEU A 21 14.89 -0.45 5.36
N ARG A 22 15.25 0.82 5.63
CA ARG A 22 16.27 1.55 4.86
C ARG A 22 17.64 0.88 4.95
N LYS A 23 18.08 0.52 6.15
CA LYS A 23 19.40 -0.11 6.39
C LYS A 23 19.54 -1.44 5.66
N MET A 24 18.46 -2.23 5.63
CA MET A 24 18.44 -3.48 4.88
C MET A 24 18.25 -3.29 3.38
N LYS A 25 18.15 -2.04 2.88
CA LYS A 25 17.85 -1.71 1.47
C LYS A 25 16.65 -2.49 0.94
N TYR A 26 15.66 -2.74 1.82
CA TYR A 26 14.48 -3.55 1.54
C TYR A 26 14.80 -4.98 1.08
N GLN A 27 16.05 -5.45 1.24
CA GLN A 27 16.48 -6.83 0.99
C GLN A 27 16.12 -7.74 2.17
N LEU A 28 14.82 -7.92 2.39
CA LEU A 28 14.32 -9.03 3.21
C LEU A 28 14.76 -10.32 2.50
N ARG A 29 15.62 -11.09 3.17
CA ARG A 29 16.31 -12.26 2.62
C ARG A 29 15.29 -13.20 1.97
N GLN A 30 15.71 -13.94 0.94
CA GLN A 30 14.97 -15.04 0.29
C GLN A 30 14.54 -16.18 1.24
N ALA A 31 14.76 -16.05 2.56
CA ALA A 31 14.47 -17.05 3.57
C ALA A 31 13.02 -17.00 4.09
N GLU A 32 12.27 -15.93 3.78
CA GLU A 32 10.87 -15.78 4.17
C GLU A 32 9.97 -16.16 2.99
N GLY A 33 8.98 -17.02 3.23
CA GLY A 33 8.02 -17.42 2.22
C GLY A 33 7.17 -16.23 1.76
N GLU A 34 6.54 -16.33 0.59
CA GLU A 34 5.66 -15.29 0.02
C GLU A 34 4.63 -14.78 1.05
N ASN A 35 3.98 -15.69 1.78
CA ASN A 35 2.99 -15.36 2.79
C ASN A 35 3.57 -14.59 3.99
N ASP A 36 4.82 -14.86 4.36
CA ASP A 36 5.48 -14.20 5.50
C ASP A 36 5.77 -12.73 5.15
N LEU A 37 6.19 -12.48 3.91
CA LEU A 37 6.47 -11.13 3.43
C LEU A 37 5.19 -10.28 3.34
N ILE A 38 4.09 -10.87 2.85
CA ILE A 38 2.79 -10.18 2.80
C ILE A 38 2.30 -9.86 4.23
N ALA A 39 2.42 -10.81 5.15
CA ALA A 39 2.05 -10.62 6.55
C ALA A 39 2.90 -9.53 7.23
N LEU A 40 4.19 -9.46 6.90
CA LEU A 40 5.10 -8.42 7.38
C LEU A 40 4.69 -7.03 6.87
N ILE A 41 4.44 -6.89 5.56
CA ILE A 41 4.00 -5.60 4.97
C ILE A 41 2.67 -5.15 5.61
N ASP A 42 1.71 -6.06 5.77
CA ASP A 42 0.42 -5.78 6.42
C ASP A 42 0.59 -5.39 7.90
N GLY A 43 1.46 -6.08 8.63
CA GLY A 43 1.80 -5.76 10.02
C GLY A 43 2.44 -4.37 10.16
N LEU A 44 3.40 -4.03 9.30
CA LEU A 44 4.06 -2.73 9.30
C LEU A 44 3.11 -1.60 8.90
N ALA A 45 2.20 -1.84 7.95
CA ALA A 45 1.15 -0.88 7.59
C ALA A 45 0.27 -0.56 8.81
N LYS A 46 -0.14 -1.57 9.58
CA LYS A 46 -0.91 -1.39 10.82
C LYS A 46 -0.13 -0.61 11.88
N VAL A 47 1.17 -0.88 12.04
CA VAL A 47 2.03 -0.12 12.96
C VAL A 47 2.13 1.35 12.51
N ALA A 48 2.35 1.61 11.22
CA ALA A 48 2.38 2.96 10.67
C ALA A 48 1.06 3.71 10.94
N ALA A 49 -0.08 3.04 10.76
CA ALA A 49 -1.40 3.58 11.01
C ALA A 49 -1.61 3.94 12.50
N VAL A 50 -1.38 2.99 13.41
CA VAL A 50 -1.60 3.18 14.85
C VAL A 50 -0.68 4.25 15.42
N THR A 51 0.58 4.29 14.96
CA THR A 51 1.56 5.28 15.43
C THR A 51 1.46 6.63 14.73
N ARG A 52 0.62 6.75 13.69
CA ARG A 52 0.56 7.91 12.79
C ARG A 52 1.95 8.29 12.24
N SER A 53 2.80 7.30 12.00
CA SER A 53 4.15 7.49 11.47
C SER A 53 4.10 7.57 9.94
N LYS A 54 4.21 8.79 9.41
CA LYS A 54 4.25 9.01 7.96
C LYS A 54 5.44 8.31 7.33
N ASP A 55 6.57 8.40 8.03
CA ASP A 55 7.85 7.85 7.65
C ASP A 55 7.76 6.33 7.45
N LEU A 56 7.23 5.61 8.44
CA LEU A 56 7.02 4.17 8.30
C LEU A 56 6.02 3.85 7.17
N GLY A 57 4.96 4.64 7.00
CA GLY A 57 4.02 4.47 5.89
C GLY A 57 4.70 4.56 4.52
N ASP A 58 5.63 5.50 4.34
CA ASP A 58 6.41 5.64 3.11
C ASP A 58 7.34 4.45 2.88
N GLU A 59 8.02 3.99 3.93
CA GLU A 59 8.88 2.81 3.85
C GLU A 59 8.10 1.54 3.50
N VAL A 60 6.88 1.37 4.02
CA VAL A 60 6.00 0.24 3.69
C VAL A 60 5.60 0.28 2.22
N ARG A 61 5.26 1.46 1.67
CA ARG A 61 4.97 1.61 0.25
C ARG A 61 6.18 1.25 -0.62
N VAL A 62 7.38 1.72 -0.26
CA VAL A 62 8.62 1.36 -0.96
C VAL A 62 8.86 -0.14 -0.90
N LEU A 63 8.68 -0.76 0.27
CA LEU A 63 8.82 -2.19 0.43
C LEU A 63 7.82 -2.96 -0.47
N SER A 64 6.55 -2.57 -0.48
CA SER A 64 5.52 -3.18 -1.34
C SER A 64 5.92 -3.12 -2.81
N ARG A 65 6.38 -1.95 -3.28
CA ARG A 65 6.86 -1.75 -4.66
C ARG A 65 8.06 -2.63 -4.99
N VAL A 66 9.04 -2.74 -4.08
CA VAL A 66 10.22 -3.59 -4.27
C VAL A 66 9.83 -5.06 -4.32
N THR A 67 8.94 -5.48 -3.42
CA THR A 67 8.42 -6.85 -3.34
C THR A 67 7.71 -7.24 -4.63
N ARG A 68 6.84 -6.36 -5.16
CA ARG A 68 6.11 -6.62 -6.41
C ARG A 68 7.00 -6.84 -7.63
N ARG A 69 8.20 -6.23 -7.65
CA ARG A 69 9.18 -6.38 -8.74
C ARG A 69 10.01 -7.66 -8.62
N ARG A 70 9.93 -8.40 -7.51
CA ARG A 70 10.64 -9.67 -7.33
C ARG A 70 9.86 -10.79 -8.01
N LYS A 71 10.57 -11.64 -8.76
CA LYS A 71 9.98 -12.84 -9.38
C LYS A 71 9.48 -13.79 -8.27
N GLY A 72 8.24 -14.24 -8.38
CA GLY A 72 7.67 -15.27 -7.50
C GLY A 72 6.98 -14.76 -6.23
N VAL A 73 6.75 -13.46 -6.08
CA VAL A 73 5.89 -12.90 -5.03
C VAL A 73 4.80 -12.06 -5.69
N CYS A 74 3.54 -12.46 -5.53
CA CYS A 74 2.38 -11.78 -6.07
C CYS A 74 1.46 -11.33 -4.91
N LEU A 75 1.55 -10.05 -4.58
CA LEU A 75 0.48 -9.42 -3.82
C LEU A 75 -0.76 -9.37 -4.71
N SER A 76 -1.86 -10.00 -4.28
CA SER A 76 -3.12 -9.79 -4.98
C SER A 76 -3.46 -8.30 -4.94
N SER A 77 -3.90 -7.78 -6.09
CA SER A 77 -4.31 -6.39 -6.26
C SER A 77 -5.25 -5.90 -5.14
N ASP A 78 -6.21 -6.72 -4.73
CA ASP A 78 -7.13 -6.45 -3.62
C ASP A 78 -6.44 -6.39 -2.26
N GLY A 79 -5.53 -7.33 -2.00
CA GLY A 79 -4.74 -7.38 -0.77
C GLY A 79 -3.85 -6.15 -0.63
N GLU A 80 -3.24 -5.72 -1.74
CA GLU A 80 -2.38 -4.54 -1.74
C GLU A 80 -3.17 -3.24 -1.57
N ILE A 81 -4.33 -3.09 -2.21
CA ILE A 81 -5.21 -1.93 -1.98
C ILE A 81 -5.59 -1.83 -0.51
N ARG A 82 -5.92 -2.96 0.14
CA ARG A 82 -6.22 -2.98 1.58
C ARG A 82 -5.03 -2.50 2.41
N ILE A 83 -3.83 -3.01 2.14
CA ILE A 83 -2.60 -2.58 2.82
C ILE A 83 -2.35 -1.08 2.61
N ALA A 84 -2.53 -0.58 1.38
CA ALA A 84 -2.36 0.83 1.05
C ALA A 84 -3.33 1.71 1.84
N MET A 85 -4.61 1.33 1.96
CA MET A 85 -5.60 2.05 2.77
C MET A 85 -5.23 2.06 4.27
N ILE A 86 -4.74 0.94 4.80
CA ILE A 86 -4.27 0.87 6.19
C ILE A 86 -3.07 1.81 6.38
N ALA A 87 -2.06 1.71 5.53
CA ALA A 87 -0.86 2.56 5.62
C ALA A 87 -1.19 4.05 5.43
N ALA A 88 -2.17 4.39 4.58
CA ALA A 88 -2.64 5.75 4.39
C ALA A 88 -3.18 6.37 5.69
N ALA A 89 -3.71 5.56 6.62
CA ALA A 89 -4.11 6.06 7.95
C ALA A 89 -2.93 6.56 8.79
N SER A 90 -1.67 6.40 8.37
CA SER A 90 -0.53 7.12 8.95
C SER A 90 -0.60 8.64 8.74
N ARG A 91 -1.36 9.10 7.74
CA ARG A 91 -1.59 10.51 7.42
C ARG A 91 -2.67 11.09 8.34
N LYS A 92 -2.43 12.31 8.82
CA LYS A 92 -3.37 13.02 9.69
C LYS A 92 -4.30 13.92 8.89
N ASP A 93 -3.76 14.53 7.84
CA ASP A 93 -4.48 15.42 6.94
C ASP A 93 -5.11 14.65 5.78
N LEU A 94 -6.27 15.12 5.32
CA LEU A 94 -7.02 14.49 4.24
C LEU A 94 -6.27 14.55 2.92
N MET A 95 -5.65 15.68 2.59
CA MET A 95 -4.92 15.83 1.32
C MET A 95 -3.67 14.95 1.32
N GLU A 96 -2.96 14.87 2.44
CA GLU A 96 -1.84 13.94 2.58
C GLU A 96 -2.27 12.47 2.42
N TRP A 97 -3.45 12.12 2.95
CA TRP A 97 -4.04 10.80 2.79
C TRP A 97 -4.39 10.52 1.33
N VAL A 98 -5.03 11.48 0.64
CA VAL A 98 -5.43 11.41 -0.77
C VAL A 98 -4.21 11.26 -1.67
N ASP A 99 -3.16 12.04 -1.44
CA ASP A 99 -1.92 12.00 -2.21
C ASP A 99 -1.20 10.67 -2.03
N PHE A 100 -1.08 10.21 -0.78
CA PHE A 100 -0.40 8.96 -0.47
C PHE A 100 -1.13 7.76 -1.07
N LEU A 101 -2.44 7.63 -0.83
CA LEU A 101 -3.23 6.51 -1.31
C LEU A 101 -3.34 6.52 -2.84
N GLY A 102 -3.65 7.68 -3.44
CA GLY A 102 -3.80 7.80 -4.88
C GLY A 102 -2.52 7.46 -5.64
N ALA A 103 -1.37 7.87 -5.12
CA ALA A 103 -0.08 7.54 -5.73
C ALA A 103 0.26 6.04 -5.58
N TRP A 104 -0.11 5.36 -4.49
CA TRP A 104 0.06 3.91 -4.37
C TRP A 104 -0.93 3.14 -5.26
N ILE A 105 -2.21 3.53 -5.31
CA ILE A 105 -3.18 2.94 -6.24
C ILE A 105 -2.71 3.07 -7.69
N THR A 106 -2.13 4.22 -8.04
CA THR A 106 -1.52 4.41 -9.36
C THR A 106 -0.43 3.39 -9.62
N GLU A 107 0.47 3.12 -8.67
CA GLU A 107 1.45 2.04 -8.84
C GLU A 107 0.79 0.68 -9.05
N ILE A 108 -0.26 0.35 -8.28
CA ILE A 108 -1.01 -0.92 -8.43
C ILE A 108 -1.59 -1.05 -9.83
N ALA A 109 -2.29 -0.01 -10.30
CA ALA A 109 -2.92 0.02 -11.61
C ALA A 109 -1.94 -0.21 -12.78
N PHE A 110 -0.73 0.36 -12.71
CA PHE A 110 0.29 0.22 -13.75
C PHE A 110 0.91 -1.19 -13.81
N GLU A 111 0.67 -2.02 -12.81
CA GLU A 111 1.18 -3.39 -12.76
C GLU A 111 0.15 -4.42 -13.25
N ALA A 112 -1.10 -3.99 -13.50
CA ALA A 112 -2.12 -4.84 -14.10
C ALA A 112 -1.64 -5.38 -15.47
N ARG A 113 -1.89 -6.67 -15.74
CA ARG A 113 -1.43 -7.32 -16.98
C ARG A 113 -2.55 -7.87 -17.84
N THR A 114 -3.72 -8.10 -17.27
CA THR A 114 -4.85 -8.70 -17.98
C THR A 114 -6.07 -7.79 -17.91
N ALA A 115 -6.94 -7.89 -18.92
CA ALA A 115 -8.20 -7.14 -18.93
C ALA A 115 -9.09 -7.45 -17.72
N ASP A 116 -9.11 -8.71 -17.26
CA ASP A 116 -9.89 -9.11 -16.09
C ASP A 116 -9.36 -8.51 -14.79
N GLU A 117 -8.04 -8.55 -14.58
CA GLU A 117 -7.41 -7.86 -13.45
C GLU A 117 -7.69 -6.36 -13.50
N ALA A 118 -7.56 -5.74 -14.68
CA ALA A 118 -7.83 -4.33 -14.86
C ALA A 118 -9.29 -3.96 -14.54
N ARG A 119 -10.26 -4.80 -14.92
CA ARG A 119 -11.69 -4.60 -14.59
C ARG A 119 -11.95 -4.66 -13.08
N VAL A 120 -11.35 -5.64 -12.39
CA VAL A 120 -11.49 -5.78 -10.94
C VAL A 120 -10.91 -4.56 -10.22
N LEU A 121 -9.70 -4.15 -10.60
CA LEU A 121 -9.05 -2.95 -10.06
C LEU A 121 -9.86 -1.68 -10.33
N LEU A 122 -10.40 -1.52 -11.54
CA LEU A 122 -11.21 -0.37 -11.91
C LEU A 122 -12.50 -0.31 -11.08
N LEU A 123 -13.14 -1.45 -10.81
CA LEU A 123 -14.31 -1.53 -9.95
C LEU A 123 -13.99 -1.08 -8.52
N HIS A 124 -12.88 -1.55 -7.95
CA HIS A 124 -12.44 -1.12 -6.61
C HIS A 124 -12.11 0.36 -6.57
N LEU A 125 -11.37 0.86 -7.56
CA LEU A 125 -11.01 2.26 -7.67
C LEU A 125 -12.25 3.17 -7.70
N ARG A 126 -13.24 2.84 -8.52
CA ARG A 126 -14.49 3.61 -8.61
C ARG A 126 -15.30 3.56 -7.32
N ARG A 127 -15.32 2.43 -6.62
CA ARG A 127 -15.95 2.33 -5.30
C ARG A 127 -15.27 3.22 -4.28
N ILE A 128 -13.93 3.21 -4.24
CA ILE A 128 -13.15 4.05 -3.33
C ILE A 128 -13.38 5.54 -3.65
N ILE A 129 -13.35 5.93 -4.93
CA ILE A 129 -13.66 7.29 -5.38
C ILE A 129 -15.09 7.70 -5.01
N GLY A 130 -16.06 6.79 -5.13
CA GLY A 130 -17.44 7.04 -4.72
C GLY A 130 -17.59 7.31 -3.22
N LEU A 131 -16.67 6.80 -2.39
CA LEU A 131 -16.61 7.06 -0.95
C LEU A 131 -15.82 8.33 -0.64
N GLN A 132 -14.73 8.60 -1.38
CA GLN A 132 -13.85 9.76 -1.19
C GLN A 132 -13.57 10.45 -2.54
N PRO A 133 -14.39 11.44 -2.94
CA PRO A 133 -14.31 12.10 -4.25
C PRO A 133 -12.98 12.83 -4.53
N GLU A 134 -12.28 13.28 -3.50
CA GLU A 134 -11.00 13.99 -3.61
C GLU A 134 -9.90 13.13 -4.27
N LEU A 135 -10.05 11.80 -4.23
CA LEU A 135 -9.16 10.87 -4.93
C LEU A 135 -9.28 10.94 -6.46
N ILE A 136 -10.33 11.53 -7.03
CA ILE A 136 -10.51 11.60 -8.50
C ILE A 136 -9.27 12.20 -9.17
N VAL A 137 -8.73 13.28 -8.59
CA VAL A 137 -7.58 13.99 -9.17
C VAL A 137 -6.34 13.10 -9.17
N THR A 138 -6.02 12.50 -8.02
CA THR A 138 -4.81 11.69 -7.84
C THR A 138 -4.88 10.33 -8.53
N CYS A 139 -6.10 9.78 -8.69
CA CYS A 139 -6.33 8.47 -9.32
C CYS A 139 -6.66 8.54 -10.82
N SER A 140 -6.79 9.72 -11.42
CA SER A 140 -7.10 9.88 -12.85
C SER A 140 -6.16 9.08 -13.78
N LYS A 141 -4.85 9.08 -13.48
CA LYS A 141 -3.85 8.29 -14.22
C LYS A 141 -4.04 6.78 -14.03
N ALA A 142 -4.41 6.35 -12.83
CA ALA A 142 -4.69 4.95 -12.54
C ALA A 142 -5.91 4.45 -13.35
N GLU A 143 -7.00 5.24 -13.36
CA GLU A 143 -8.19 4.90 -14.14
C GLU A 143 -7.89 4.83 -15.65
N ALA A 144 -7.14 5.80 -16.18
CA ALA A 144 -6.75 5.79 -17.59
C ALA A 144 -5.89 4.57 -17.97
N ALA A 145 -4.93 4.19 -17.12
CA ALA A 145 -4.09 3.01 -17.34
C ALA A 145 -4.92 1.72 -17.40
N LEU A 146 -5.86 1.56 -16.46
CA LEU A 146 -6.74 0.38 -16.41
C LEU A 146 -7.67 0.31 -17.63
N LEU A 147 -8.27 1.44 -18.03
CA LEU A 147 -9.12 1.51 -19.21
C LEU A 147 -8.37 1.16 -20.49
N SER A 148 -7.10 1.60 -20.62
CA SER A 148 -6.25 1.27 -21.76
C SER A 148 -6.04 -0.25 -21.90
N ILE A 149 -5.86 -0.96 -20.78
CA ILE A 149 -5.67 -2.42 -20.78
C ILE A 149 -6.97 -3.14 -21.17
N ILE A 150 -8.12 -2.64 -20.71
CA ILE A 150 -9.44 -3.23 -20.99
C ILE A 150 -9.83 -3.07 -22.47
N ALA A 151 -9.39 -1.98 -23.10
CA ALA A 151 -9.68 -1.67 -24.50
C ALA A 151 -8.70 -2.33 -25.49
N SER A 152 -7.61 -2.93 -24.99
CA SER A 152 -6.60 -3.66 -25.79
C SER A 152 -7.02 -5.11 -26.05
#